data_AF-A0A9X7CCP3-F1
#
_entry.id   AF-A0A9X7CCP3-F1
#
_cell.length_a   1.000
_cell.length_b   1.000
_cell.length_c   1.000
_cell.angle_alpha   90.00
_cell.angle_beta   90.00
_cell.angle_gamma   90.00
#
_symmetry.space_group_name_H-M   'P 1'
#
loop_
_entity.id
_entity.type
_entity.pdbx_description
1 polymer ?
#
loop_
_entity_poly.entity_id
_entity_poly.type
_entity_poly.pdbx_seq_one_letter_code
_entity_poly.pdbx_strand_id
1 'polypeptide(L)'
;MNFKVGTKYMFKNKNSRKYLDISGNSTANNGNVQQYEFIPDGPSERFFLHPLDNNYYAMINLNSGKVIDISGNSTANNANIQQYEWLGDSPSEYWYFHREADGYYVIESKLSGKVLDIKGNSTANNANVQQYQFIPDSPAERFAAEEAGSVSLPSINTKPLSPVPQYETINDQLPAETERVVTAFSIVPAISVKDPHYGNDTVKQIKENPYYMVVKKQWWKKQESYVLAPSEKYIFETKTGIKQIDQETATKTVSWSIGADMGFSFKGFSLGLSTQYSTQLQNSISHTTEQLKEEVNRHEIINPFSERMAYSRYILTTEYSVQRKNGEELFGYYRQKHPKLFDKQKLYTYEELKHRAVNYCSSHLVIHL
;
A
#
# COMPACT_ATOMS: atom_id res chain seq x y z
N MET A 1 -1.92 -10.56 -20.84
CA MET A 1 -1.74 -11.56 -19.76
C MET A 1 -1.05 -10.85 -18.62
N ASN A 2 -1.55 -10.96 -17.40
CA ASN A 2 -1.01 -10.18 -16.28
C ASN A 2 0.08 -10.98 -15.57
N PHE A 3 1.15 -10.31 -15.16
CA PHE A 3 2.22 -10.93 -14.36
C PHE A 3 1.69 -11.35 -12.99
N LYS A 4 2.16 -12.50 -12.48
CA LYS A 4 1.72 -13.07 -11.20
C LYS A 4 2.44 -12.37 -10.05
N VAL A 5 1.69 -11.78 -9.13
CA VAL A 5 2.23 -11.23 -7.87
C VAL A 5 2.93 -12.36 -7.10
N GLY A 6 4.13 -12.11 -6.59
CA GLY A 6 4.96 -13.12 -5.92
C GLY A 6 5.82 -13.99 -6.85
N THR A 7 5.63 -13.96 -8.17
CA THR A 7 6.54 -14.64 -9.12
C THR A 7 7.73 -13.76 -9.45
N LYS A 8 8.92 -14.36 -9.44
CA LYS A 8 10.19 -13.74 -9.85
C LYS A 8 10.29 -13.85 -11.37
N TYR A 9 10.62 -12.75 -12.04
CA TYR A 9 10.79 -12.70 -13.50
C TYR A 9 12.22 -12.27 -13.86
N MET A 10 12.73 -12.84 -14.95
CA MET A 10 13.96 -12.39 -15.62
C MET A 10 13.59 -12.00 -17.05
N PHE A 11 14.25 -10.98 -17.62
CA PHE A 11 13.91 -10.43 -18.94
C PHE A 11 15.04 -10.66 -19.94
N LYS A 12 14.91 -11.67 -20.80
CA LYS A 12 15.90 -12.05 -21.81
C LYS A 12 15.70 -11.28 -23.11
N ASN A 13 16.68 -10.47 -23.53
CA ASN A 13 16.66 -9.78 -24.80
C ASN A 13 16.64 -10.77 -26.00
N LYS A 14 15.89 -10.43 -27.05
CA LYS A 14 15.69 -11.25 -28.26
C LYS A 14 16.98 -11.43 -29.06
N ASN A 15 17.74 -10.35 -29.28
CA ASN A 15 18.99 -10.36 -30.04
C ASN A 15 20.12 -11.10 -29.31
N SER A 16 20.49 -10.62 -28.12
CA SER A 16 21.69 -11.05 -27.41
C SER A 16 21.55 -12.34 -26.62
N ARG A 17 20.29 -12.75 -26.35
CA ARG A 17 19.91 -13.84 -25.43
C ARG A 17 20.40 -13.63 -23.98
N LYS A 18 20.82 -12.41 -23.64
CA LYS A 18 21.24 -11.95 -22.31
C LYS A 18 20.07 -11.33 -21.54
N TYR A 19 20.21 -11.20 -20.23
CA TYR A 19 19.15 -10.75 -19.33
C TYR A 19 19.36 -9.30 -18.88
N LEU A 20 18.27 -8.59 -18.59
CA LEU A 20 18.32 -7.33 -17.85
C LEU A 20 18.96 -7.59 -16.47
N ASP A 21 20.00 -6.83 -16.15
CA ASP A 21 20.87 -6.99 -14.99
C ASP A 21 21.14 -5.62 -14.33
N ILE A 22 21.35 -5.64 -13.00
CA ILE A 22 21.85 -4.47 -12.26
C ILE A 22 23.37 -4.59 -12.13
N SER A 23 24.08 -3.71 -12.84
CA SER A 23 25.55 -3.70 -12.95
C SER A 23 26.24 -3.87 -11.60
N GLY A 24 27.09 -4.90 -11.51
CA GLY A 24 27.92 -5.19 -10.33
C GLY A 24 27.13 -5.57 -9.08
N ASN A 25 25.88 -6.05 -9.21
CA ASN A 25 24.96 -6.30 -8.10
C ASN A 25 24.73 -5.07 -7.20
N SER A 26 24.77 -3.85 -7.77
CA SER A 26 24.57 -2.62 -7.00
C SER A 26 23.24 -2.63 -6.22
N THR A 27 23.25 -2.11 -5.00
CA THR A 27 22.05 -1.87 -4.17
C THR A 27 21.74 -0.39 -3.97
N ALA A 28 22.56 0.50 -4.54
CA ALA A 28 22.42 1.95 -4.45
C ALA A 28 21.47 2.51 -5.53
N ASN A 29 20.91 3.70 -5.28
CA ASN A 29 20.27 4.52 -6.31
C ASN A 29 21.28 4.82 -7.44
N ASN A 30 20.78 5.01 -8.65
CA ASN A 30 21.57 5.22 -9.87
C ASN A 30 22.45 4.01 -10.26
N GLY A 31 22.19 2.82 -9.69
CA GLY A 31 22.81 1.58 -10.14
C GLY A 31 22.40 1.30 -11.59
N ASN A 32 23.38 1.10 -12.47
CA ASN A 32 23.11 1.02 -13.91
C ASN A 32 22.36 -0.26 -14.30
N VAL A 33 21.38 -0.15 -15.20
CA VAL A 33 20.75 -1.31 -15.83
C VAL A 33 21.49 -1.65 -17.12
N GLN A 34 21.92 -2.89 -17.24
CA GLN A 34 22.69 -3.41 -18.36
C GLN A 34 22.09 -4.73 -18.83
N GLN A 35 22.65 -5.32 -19.90
CA GLN A 35 22.49 -6.74 -20.16
C GLN A 35 23.68 -7.55 -19.67
N TYR A 36 23.42 -8.73 -19.11
CA TYR A 36 24.47 -9.67 -18.71
C TYR A 36 24.08 -11.13 -19.05
N GLU A 37 25.05 -12.04 -19.06
CA GLU A 37 24.78 -13.46 -19.21
C GLU A 37 24.16 -14.06 -17.95
N PHE A 38 23.29 -15.07 -18.09
CA PHE A 38 22.59 -15.68 -16.97
C PHE A 38 23.53 -16.08 -15.82
N ILE A 39 23.25 -15.57 -14.63
CA ILE A 39 23.92 -15.98 -13.40
C ILE A 39 22.97 -16.90 -12.60
N PRO A 40 23.34 -18.18 -12.39
CA PRO A 40 22.66 -19.06 -11.43
C PRO A 40 22.53 -18.36 -10.08
N ASP A 41 21.30 -18.22 -9.60
CA ASP A 41 20.91 -17.51 -8.38
C ASP A 41 21.38 -16.04 -8.23
N GLY A 42 21.85 -15.41 -9.32
CA GLY A 42 22.22 -13.99 -9.39
C GLY A 42 21.04 -13.07 -9.00
N PRO A 43 21.13 -12.30 -7.91
CA PRO A 43 19.98 -11.55 -7.40
C PRO A 43 19.69 -10.29 -8.22
N SER A 44 20.64 -9.82 -9.02
CA SER A 44 20.56 -8.61 -9.86
C SER A 44 19.67 -8.78 -11.11
N GLU A 45 19.48 -9.99 -11.63
CA GLU A 45 18.71 -10.27 -12.86
C GLU A 45 17.22 -10.58 -12.59
N ARG A 46 16.82 -10.62 -11.32
CA ARG A 46 15.51 -11.12 -10.86
C ARG A 46 14.64 -9.96 -10.36
N PHE A 47 13.42 -9.87 -10.88
CA PHE A 47 12.48 -8.79 -10.60
C PHE A 47 11.10 -9.31 -10.17
N PHE A 48 10.44 -8.63 -9.23
CA PHE A 48 9.00 -8.74 -9.03
C PHE A 48 8.31 -7.69 -9.89
N LEU A 49 7.27 -8.08 -10.62
CA LEU A 49 6.38 -7.12 -11.26
C LEU A 49 5.14 -6.93 -10.39
N HIS A 50 4.95 -5.73 -9.86
CA HIS A 50 3.73 -5.39 -9.12
C HIS A 50 2.82 -4.53 -10.00
N PRO A 51 1.56 -4.95 -10.24
CA PRO A 51 0.61 -4.17 -11.03
C PRO A 51 0.27 -2.85 -10.33
N LEU A 52 0.07 -1.82 -11.15
CA LEU A 52 -0.34 -0.48 -10.77
C LEU A 52 -1.64 -0.12 -11.51
N ASP A 53 -2.21 1.02 -11.15
CA ASP A 53 -3.33 1.63 -11.84
C ASP A 53 -3.07 1.77 -13.35
N ASN A 54 -4.13 1.62 -14.16
CA ASN A 54 -4.08 1.74 -15.63
C ASN A 54 -3.17 0.72 -16.35
N ASN A 55 -2.99 -0.48 -15.78
CA ASN A 55 -2.19 -1.60 -16.33
C ASN A 55 -0.67 -1.35 -16.43
N TYR A 56 -0.15 -0.33 -15.76
CA TYR A 56 1.29 -0.16 -15.56
C TYR A 56 1.81 -1.15 -14.50
N TYR A 57 3.12 -1.30 -14.42
CA TYR A 57 3.82 -2.12 -13.44
C TYR A 57 5.03 -1.38 -12.86
N ALA A 58 5.30 -1.61 -11.57
CA ALA A 58 6.61 -1.34 -10.97
C ALA A 58 7.49 -2.59 -11.15
N MET A 59 8.71 -2.40 -11.68
CA MET A 59 9.71 -3.47 -11.83
C MET A 59 10.68 -3.45 -10.64
N ILE A 60 10.46 -4.28 -9.64
CA ILE A 60 11.19 -4.26 -8.36
C ILE A 60 12.35 -5.26 -8.39
N ASN A 61 13.58 -4.81 -8.26
CA ASN A 61 14.76 -5.67 -8.19
C ASN A 61 14.88 -6.39 -6.83
N LEU A 62 15.10 -7.71 -6.85
CA LEU A 62 15.15 -8.54 -5.64
C LEU A 62 16.46 -8.44 -4.85
N ASN A 63 17.55 -7.91 -5.43
CA ASN A 63 18.77 -7.66 -4.67
C ASN A 63 18.68 -6.40 -3.83
N SER A 64 18.11 -5.33 -4.39
CA SER A 64 18.21 -3.96 -3.88
C SER A 64 16.93 -3.42 -3.22
N GLY A 65 15.77 -4.03 -3.49
CA GLY A 65 14.46 -3.51 -3.07
C GLY A 65 14.08 -2.20 -3.77
N LYS A 66 14.72 -1.90 -4.90
CA LYS A 66 14.56 -0.68 -5.71
C LYS A 66 13.84 -0.99 -7.02
N VAL A 67 13.37 0.04 -7.70
CA VAL A 67 12.63 -0.10 -8.97
C VAL A 67 13.49 0.29 -10.16
N ILE A 68 13.14 -0.22 -11.35
CA ILE A 68 13.67 0.29 -12.62
C ILE A 68 13.08 1.68 -12.91
N ASP A 69 13.95 2.62 -13.25
CA ASP A 69 13.69 4.06 -13.37
C ASP A 69 14.43 4.65 -14.59
N ILE A 70 13.93 5.79 -15.11
CA ILE A 70 14.60 6.58 -16.16
C ILE A 70 15.36 7.73 -15.50
N SER A 71 16.68 7.72 -15.66
CA SER A 71 17.57 8.66 -15.01
C SER A 71 17.19 10.12 -15.28
N GLY A 72 16.95 10.86 -14.20
CA GLY A 72 16.64 12.29 -14.22
C GLY A 72 15.27 12.66 -14.81
N ASN A 73 14.31 11.73 -14.87
CA ASN A 73 13.00 11.95 -15.52
C ASN A 73 13.11 12.42 -16.98
N SER A 74 14.18 12.01 -17.67
CA SER A 74 14.41 12.41 -19.05
C SER A 74 13.43 11.76 -20.01
N THR A 75 12.96 12.51 -21.02
CA THR A 75 12.14 11.99 -22.13
C THR A 75 12.94 11.78 -23.42
N ALA A 76 14.26 12.01 -23.39
CA ALA A 76 15.13 11.94 -24.56
C ALA A 76 15.52 10.50 -24.93
N ASN A 77 15.74 10.26 -26.23
CA ASN A 77 16.37 9.03 -26.71
C ASN A 77 17.77 8.88 -26.09
N ASN A 78 18.17 7.65 -25.79
CA ASN A 78 19.42 7.30 -25.11
C ASN A 78 19.51 7.75 -23.64
N ALA A 79 18.41 8.20 -23.01
CA ALA A 79 18.41 8.42 -21.57
C ALA A 79 18.62 7.09 -20.84
N ASN A 80 19.39 7.14 -19.76
CA ASN A 80 19.85 5.93 -19.07
C ASN A 80 18.74 5.26 -18.27
N ILE A 81 18.71 3.93 -18.29
CA ILE A 81 17.86 3.14 -17.40
C ILE A 81 18.69 2.74 -16.18
N GLN A 82 18.17 3.02 -15.01
CA GLN A 82 18.83 2.83 -13.73
C GLN A 82 17.89 2.12 -12.74
N GLN A 83 18.42 1.70 -11.59
CA GLN A 83 17.56 1.47 -10.43
C GLN A 83 17.50 2.71 -9.53
N TYR A 84 16.33 2.99 -8.96
CA TYR A 84 16.11 4.06 -8.00
C TYR A 84 15.18 3.63 -6.87
N GLU A 85 15.17 4.35 -5.74
CA GLU A 85 14.17 4.09 -4.70
C GLU A 85 12.77 4.42 -5.21
N TRP A 86 11.77 3.60 -4.87
CA TRP A 86 10.39 3.83 -5.31
C TRP A 86 9.83 5.12 -4.69
N LEU A 87 9.65 6.14 -5.54
CA LEU A 87 8.91 7.36 -5.22
C LEU A 87 7.41 7.14 -5.39
N GLY A 88 7.02 6.41 -6.44
CA GLY A 88 5.68 5.97 -6.80
C GLY A 88 4.72 7.07 -7.26
N ASP A 89 5.11 8.33 -7.22
CA ASP A 89 4.46 9.45 -7.91
C ASP A 89 5.20 9.88 -9.19
N SER A 90 6.44 9.41 -9.41
CA SER A 90 7.17 9.64 -10.66
C SER A 90 6.75 8.68 -11.78
N PRO A 91 6.32 9.15 -12.96
CA PRO A 91 6.00 8.28 -14.09
C PRO A 91 7.23 7.62 -14.74
N SER A 92 8.46 7.98 -14.35
CA SER A 92 9.70 7.32 -14.80
C SER A 92 9.83 5.87 -14.32
N GLU A 93 9.14 5.53 -13.23
CA GLU A 93 9.17 4.23 -12.55
C GLU A 93 8.05 3.27 -13.03
N TYR A 94 7.23 3.73 -13.99
CA TYR A 94 6.00 3.05 -14.43
C TYR A 94 6.18 2.47 -15.83
N TRP A 95 6.01 1.15 -15.94
CA TRP A 95 6.28 0.39 -17.15
C TRP A 95 5.03 -0.34 -17.67
N TYR A 96 4.72 -0.18 -18.95
CA TYR A 96 3.68 -0.95 -19.65
C TYR A 96 4.34 -2.07 -20.46
N PHE A 97 3.71 -3.25 -20.49
CA PHE A 97 4.24 -4.45 -21.13
C PHE A 97 3.38 -4.85 -22.33
N HIS A 98 3.73 -4.34 -23.52
CA HIS A 98 3.06 -4.73 -24.76
C HIS A 98 3.53 -6.13 -25.15
N ARG A 99 2.62 -7.10 -25.21
CA ARG A 99 2.94 -8.46 -25.64
C ARG A 99 2.73 -8.60 -27.14
N GLU A 100 3.83 -8.84 -27.84
CA GLU A 100 3.90 -8.96 -29.30
C GLU A 100 3.39 -10.33 -29.77
N ALA A 101 3.13 -10.45 -31.08
CA ALA A 101 2.62 -11.68 -31.69
C ALA A 101 3.59 -12.88 -31.56
N ASP A 102 4.90 -12.63 -31.52
CA ASP A 102 5.94 -13.64 -31.29
C ASP A 102 6.11 -14.03 -29.81
N GLY A 103 5.35 -13.42 -28.90
CA GLY A 103 5.35 -13.67 -27.48
C GLY A 103 6.41 -12.92 -26.67
N TYR A 104 7.25 -12.10 -27.31
CA TYR A 104 8.14 -11.17 -26.62
C TYR A 104 7.36 -9.95 -26.11
N TYR A 105 7.96 -9.21 -25.18
CA TYR A 105 7.46 -7.95 -24.68
C TYR A 105 8.27 -6.77 -25.23
N VAL A 106 7.56 -5.71 -25.59
CA VAL A 106 8.09 -4.34 -25.65
C VAL A 106 7.71 -3.68 -24.33
N ILE A 107 8.70 -3.07 -23.66
CA ILE A 107 8.54 -2.51 -22.31
C ILE A 107 8.57 -0.99 -22.44
N GLU A 108 7.38 -0.37 -22.45
CA GLU A 108 7.17 1.06 -22.67
C GLU A 108 7.12 1.84 -21.35
N SER A 109 7.70 3.05 -21.33
CA SER A 109 7.62 3.96 -20.19
C SER A 109 6.39 4.88 -20.26
N LYS A 110 5.65 4.95 -19.15
CA LYS A 110 4.58 5.92 -18.92
C LYS A 110 5.01 7.38 -19.09
N LEU A 111 6.27 7.70 -18.76
CA LEU A 111 6.80 9.08 -18.80
C LEU A 111 6.92 9.60 -20.23
N SER A 112 7.30 8.75 -21.19
CA SER A 112 7.87 9.20 -22.47
C SER A 112 7.30 8.51 -23.71
N GLY A 113 6.52 7.43 -23.57
CA GLY A 113 6.10 6.56 -24.67
C GLY A 113 7.26 5.87 -25.39
N LYS A 114 8.44 5.82 -24.74
CA LYS A 114 9.66 5.18 -25.26
C LYS A 114 9.88 3.85 -24.59
N VAL A 115 10.65 2.99 -25.23
CA VAL A 115 10.79 1.58 -24.86
C VAL A 115 12.19 1.28 -24.37
N LEU A 116 12.33 0.24 -23.53
CA LEU A 116 13.65 -0.30 -23.16
C LEU A 116 14.38 -0.81 -24.41
N ASP A 117 15.63 -0.38 -24.58
CA ASP A 117 16.50 -0.69 -25.72
C ASP A 117 17.89 -1.14 -25.23
N ILE A 118 18.44 -2.20 -25.85
CA ILE A 118 19.86 -2.55 -25.70
C ILE A 118 20.68 -1.67 -26.63
N LYS A 119 21.40 -0.71 -26.06
CA LYS A 119 22.11 0.34 -26.80
C LYS A 119 22.94 -0.21 -27.96
N GLY A 120 22.62 0.24 -29.17
CA GLY A 120 23.32 -0.13 -30.40
C GLY A 120 23.12 -1.58 -30.84
N ASN A 121 22.05 -2.24 -30.39
CA ASN A 121 21.76 -3.66 -30.63
C ASN A 121 22.94 -4.59 -30.25
N SER A 122 23.70 -4.20 -29.22
CA SER A 122 24.90 -4.92 -28.80
C SER A 122 24.57 -6.31 -28.24
N THR A 123 25.48 -7.28 -28.44
CA THR A 123 25.40 -8.62 -27.84
C THR A 123 26.41 -8.83 -26.72
N ALA A 124 27.21 -7.82 -26.37
CA ALA A 124 28.22 -7.90 -25.31
C ALA A 124 27.61 -7.87 -23.90
N ASN A 125 28.31 -8.49 -22.93
CA ASN A 125 28.06 -8.24 -21.51
C ASN A 125 28.30 -6.75 -21.19
N ASN A 126 27.58 -6.24 -20.20
CA ASN A 126 27.62 -4.83 -19.77
C ASN A 126 27.17 -3.82 -20.83
N ALA A 127 26.50 -4.27 -21.91
CA ALA A 127 25.88 -3.32 -22.84
C ALA A 127 24.73 -2.59 -22.15
N ASN A 128 24.68 -1.27 -22.31
CA ASN A 128 23.79 -0.40 -21.58
C ASN A 128 22.33 -0.57 -21.98
N VAL A 129 21.42 -0.50 -21.00
CA VAL A 129 19.99 -0.39 -21.26
C VAL A 129 19.60 1.09 -21.23
N GLN A 130 18.94 1.55 -22.27
CA GLN A 130 18.51 2.93 -22.43
C GLN A 130 17.02 2.97 -22.79
N GLN A 131 16.35 4.13 -22.68
CA GLN A 131 15.10 4.32 -23.42
C GLN A 131 15.42 4.75 -24.85
N TYR A 132 14.65 4.25 -25.81
CA TYR A 132 14.71 4.71 -27.20
C TYR A 132 13.30 4.81 -27.80
N GLN A 133 13.14 5.60 -28.86
CA GLN A 133 11.90 5.59 -29.64
C GLN A 133 11.65 4.18 -30.16
N PHE A 134 10.40 3.72 -30.14
CA PHE A 134 10.05 2.39 -30.63
C PHE A 134 10.43 2.20 -32.10
N ILE A 135 11.16 1.13 -32.41
CA ILE A 135 11.50 0.69 -33.76
C ILE A 135 10.79 -0.66 -34.01
N PRO A 136 9.88 -0.72 -35.01
CA PRO A 136 9.25 -1.98 -35.42
C PRO A 136 10.28 -3.09 -35.66
N ASP A 137 9.99 -4.28 -35.16
CA ASP A 137 10.82 -5.49 -35.26
C ASP A 137 12.26 -5.42 -34.69
N SER A 138 12.67 -4.30 -34.06
CA SER A 138 13.99 -4.16 -33.43
C SER A 138 14.21 -5.22 -32.34
N PRO A 139 15.18 -6.15 -32.50
CA PRO A 139 15.40 -7.20 -31.53
C PRO A 139 16.16 -6.70 -30.28
N ALA A 140 16.65 -5.45 -30.30
CA ALA A 140 17.17 -4.75 -29.13
C ALA A 140 16.05 -4.34 -28.15
N GLU A 141 14.82 -4.16 -28.64
CA GLU A 141 13.65 -3.67 -27.89
C GLU A 141 12.66 -4.78 -27.49
N ARG A 142 13.02 -6.05 -27.74
CA ARG A 142 12.16 -7.21 -27.49
C ARG A 142 12.72 -8.08 -26.37
N PHE A 143 11.93 -8.34 -25.33
CA PHE A 143 12.34 -9.10 -24.15
C PHE A 143 11.38 -10.26 -23.85
N ALA A 144 11.89 -11.48 -23.73
CA ALA A 144 11.13 -12.62 -23.23
C ALA A 144 11.13 -12.57 -21.70
N ALA A 145 9.95 -12.67 -21.08
CA ALA A 145 9.82 -12.80 -19.63
C ALA A 145 9.86 -14.28 -19.22
N GLU A 146 10.85 -14.67 -18.44
CA GLU A 146 11.06 -16.05 -17.95
C GLU A 146 10.76 -16.10 -16.43
N GLU A 147 9.98 -17.09 -15.96
CA GLU A 147 9.69 -17.28 -14.53
C GLU A 147 10.90 -17.93 -13.83
N ALA A 148 11.40 -17.29 -12.76
CA ALA A 148 12.57 -17.72 -11.97
C ALA A 148 12.16 -18.16 -10.54
N GLY A 149 11.05 -18.90 -10.46
CA GLY A 149 10.42 -19.30 -9.20
C GLY A 149 9.55 -18.20 -8.59
N SER A 150 9.09 -18.39 -7.36
CA SER A 150 8.17 -17.47 -6.67
C SER A 150 8.48 -17.38 -5.17
N VAL A 151 7.74 -16.52 -4.46
CA VAL A 151 7.67 -16.48 -3.00
C VAL A 151 6.26 -16.80 -2.55
N SER A 152 6.11 -17.50 -1.42
CA SER A 152 4.78 -17.64 -0.81
C SER A 152 4.31 -16.26 -0.33
N LEU A 153 3.13 -15.86 -0.79
CA LEU A 153 2.46 -14.64 -0.33
C LEU A 153 1.85 -14.87 1.07
N PRO A 154 1.65 -13.80 1.87
CA PRO A 154 0.87 -13.88 3.09
C PRO A 154 -0.63 -14.03 2.78
N SER A 155 -1.38 -14.62 3.73
CA SER A 155 -2.81 -14.87 3.60
C SER A 155 -3.50 -14.78 4.96
N ILE A 156 -4.75 -14.30 4.97
CA ILE A 156 -5.60 -14.25 6.16
C ILE A 156 -7.03 -14.64 5.80
N ASN A 157 -7.73 -15.32 6.70
CA ASN A 157 -9.14 -15.69 6.49
C ASN A 157 -10.04 -14.46 6.64
N THR A 158 -10.98 -14.29 5.71
CA THR A 158 -12.02 -13.25 5.78
C THR A 158 -13.36 -13.81 6.25
N LYS A 159 -14.15 -13.00 6.95
CA LYS A 159 -15.51 -13.32 7.40
C LYS A 159 -16.41 -12.09 7.22
N PRO A 160 -17.66 -12.23 6.75
CA PRO A 160 -18.59 -11.11 6.67
C PRO A 160 -18.89 -10.54 8.06
N LEU A 161 -19.13 -9.24 8.12
CA LEU A 161 -19.59 -8.58 9.34
C LEU A 161 -21.03 -9.02 9.67
N SER A 162 -21.25 -9.47 10.91
CA SER A 162 -22.59 -9.77 11.41
C SER A 162 -23.51 -8.54 11.39
N PRO A 163 -24.83 -8.69 11.29
CA PRO A 163 -25.78 -7.60 11.50
C PRO A 163 -25.55 -6.87 12.83
N VAL A 164 -25.93 -5.60 12.88
CA VAL A 164 -25.90 -4.82 14.13
C VAL A 164 -26.79 -5.50 15.19
N PRO A 165 -26.35 -5.64 16.46
CA PRO A 165 -27.13 -6.31 17.49
C PRO A 165 -28.54 -5.72 17.65
N GLN A 166 -29.55 -6.61 17.72
CA GLN A 166 -30.96 -6.26 17.86
C GLN A 166 -31.50 -6.73 19.21
N TYR A 167 -32.51 -6.02 19.72
CA TYR A 167 -33.32 -6.49 20.84
C TYR A 167 -34.36 -7.50 20.35
N GLU A 168 -34.52 -8.61 21.08
CA GLU A 168 -35.68 -9.50 21.03
C GLU A 168 -36.68 -9.13 22.14
N THR A 169 -36.18 -8.67 23.30
CA THR A 169 -36.99 -8.18 24.42
C THR A 169 -36.44 -6.86 24.98
N ILE A 170 -37.28 -6.10 25.69
CA ILE A 170 -36.88 -4.83 26.33
C ILE A 170 -35.81 -4.99 27.43
N ASN A 171 -35.57 -6.22 27.92
CA ASN A 171 -34.64 -6.50 29.00
C ASN A 171 -33.24 -6.94 28.51
N ASP A 172 -33.05 -7.12 27.20
CA ASP A 172 -31.82 -7.72 26.68
C ASP A 172 -30.59 -6.84 26.91
N GLN A 173 -29.48 -7.47 27.28
CA GLN A 173 -28.21 -6.81 27.47
C GLN A 173 -27.35 -6.95 26.20
N LEU A 174 -27.63 -6.12 25.20
CA LEU A 174 -26.87 -6.13 23.94
C LEU A 174 -25.37 -5.83 24.20
N PRO A 175 -24.43 -6.49 23.50
CA PRO A 175 -23.00 -6.46 23.82
C PRO A 175 -22.36 -5.08 23.57
N ALA A 176 -21.31 -4.74 24.32
CA ALA A 176 -20.60 -3.46 24.17
C ALA A 176 -19.88 -3.34 22.80
N GLU A 177 -19.32 -4.44 22.29
CA GLU A 177 -18.89 -4.55 20.90
C GLU A 177 -19.09 -5.99 20.37
N THR A 178 -19.21 -6.13 19.04
CA THR A 178 -19.21 -7.46 18.39
C THR A 178 -17.79 -7.98 18.19
N GLU A 179 -17.66 -9.25 17.79
CA GLU A 179 -16.41 -9.81 17.28
C GLU A 179 -15.78 -8.90 16.22
N ARG A 180 -14.46 -8.69 16.31
CA ARG A 180 -13.68 -7.95 15.30
C ARG A 180 -13.28 -8.89 14.18
N VAL A 181 -14.02 -8.82 13.08
CA VAL A 181 -13.83 -9.72 11.94
C VAL A 181 -12.97 -9.06 10.86
N VAL A 182 -12.05 -9.82 10.26
CA VAL A 182 -11.34 -9.40 9.05
C VAL A 182 -12.33 -9.49 7.88
N THR A 183 -12.77 -8.36 7.35
CA THR A 183 -13.74 -8.33 6.24
C THR A 183 -13.05 -8.31 4.88
N ALA A 184 -11.84 -7.75 4.80
CA ALA A 184 -11.07 -7.64 3.56
C ALA A 184 -9.56 -7.51 3.82
N PHE A 185 -8.72 -7.77 2.82
CA PHE A 185 -7.29 -7.50 2.86
C PHE A 185 -6.70 -7.28 1.46
N SER A 186 -5.54 -6.65 1.40
CA SER A 186 -4.78 -6.37 0.18
C SER A 186 -3.32 -6.80 0.35
N ILE A 187 -2.72 -7.44 -0.66
CA ILE A 187 -1.31 -7.88 -0.64
C ILE A 187 -0.46 -6.87 -1.41
N VAL A 188 0.47 -6.22 -0.73
CA VAL A 188 1.24 -5.08 -1.26
C VAL A 188 2.75 -5.32 -1.12
N PRO A 189 3.59 -4.87 -2.06
CA PRO A 189 5.02 -5.15 -2.06
C PRO A 189 5.76 -4.33 -1.00
N ALA A 190 6.98 -4.75 -0.63
CA ALA A 190 7.82 -4.04 0.32
C ALA A 190 8.01 -2.55 0.01
N ILE A 191 8.13 -2.19 -1.28
CA ILE A 191 8.30 -0.79 -1.73
C ILE A 191 7.13 0.12 -1.34
N SER A 192 5.93 -0.42 -1.12
CA SER A 192 4.74 0.36 -0.75
C SER A 192 4.51 0.44 0.77
N VAL A 193 5.47 0.01 1.59
CA VAL A 193 5.38 0.02 3.06
C VAL A 193 6.67 0.56 3.67
N LYS A 194 6.60 1.70 4.36
CA LYS A 194 7.71 2.21 5.18
C LYS A 194 7.68 1.54 6.55
N ASP A 195 8.48 0.49 6.70
CA ASP A 195 8.54 -0.33 7.92
C ASP A 195 9.75 0.03 8.81
N PRO A 196 9.54 0.59 10.03
CA PRO A 196 10.62 1.00 10.92
C PRO A 196 11.52 -0.12 11.43
N HIS A 197 11.11 -1.40 11.31
CA HIS A 197 12.02 -2.50 11.63
C HIS A 197 13.23 -2.50 10.68
N TYR A 198 13.00 -2.14 9.41
CA TYR A 198 14.01 -2.06 8.36
C TYR A 198 14.55 -0.63 8.19
N GLY A 199 13.74 0.38 8.51
CA GLY A 199 14.11 1.78 8.32
C GLY A 199 14.34 2.07 6.84
N ASN A 200 15.58 2.37 6.46
CA ASN A 200 15.98 2.59 5.06
C ASN A 200 16.64 1.35 4.41
N ASP A 201 16.76 0.23 5.13
CA ASP A 201 17.36 -1.01 4.63
C ASP A 201 16.38 -1.80 3.73
N THR A 202 16.20 -1.26 2.53
CA THR A 202 15.43 -1.85 1.44
C THR A 202 15.93 -3.24 1.01
N VAL A 203 17.23 -3.51 1.18
CA VAL A 203 17.87 -4.81 0.85
C VAL A 203 17.41 -5.88 1.81
N LYS A 204 17.42 -5.60 3.12
CA LYS A 204 16.91 -6.54 4.14
C LYS A 204 15.40 -6.68 4.04
N GLN A 205 14.67 -5.57 3.83
CA GLN A 205 13.21 -5.59 3.71
C GLN A 205 12.70 -6.48 2.56
N ILE A 206 13.26 -6.34 1.34
CA ILE A 206 12.82 -7.14 0.19
C ILE A 206 13.17 -8.63 0.35
N LYS A 207 14.23 -8.97 1.09
CA LYS A 207 14.68 -10.35 1.31
C LYS A 207 13.88 -11.07 2.40
N GLU A 208 13.57 -10.39 3.50
CA GLU A 208 12.83 -10.98 4.63
C GLU A 208 11.31 -10.86 4.48
N ASN A 209 10.81 -9.72 4.02
CA ASN A 209 9.38 -9.43 3.93
C ASN A 209 9.01 -8.76 2.60
N PRO A 210 9.14 -9.45 1.44
CA PRO A 210 8.88 -8.89 0.12
C PRO A 210 7.44 -8.42 -0.11
N TYR A 211 6.48 -8.96 0.66
CA TYR A 211 5.07 -8.63 0.61
C TYR A 211 4.47 -8.50 2.01
N TYR A 212 3.63 -7.49 2.19
CA TYR A 212 2.85 -7.19 3.38
C TYR A 212 1.36 -7.43 3.12
N MET A 213 0.57 -7.57 4.17
CA MET A 213 -0.89 -7.44 4.09
C MET A 213 -1.32 -6.09 4.67
N VAL A 214 -2.21 -5.40 3.98
CA VAL A 214 -3.05 -4.36 4.57
C VAL A 214 -4.40 -4.99 4.85
N VAL A 215 -4.82 -5.03 6.10
CA VAL A 215 -5.95 -5.80 6.61
C VAL A 215 -7.04 -4.84 7.09
N LYS A 216 -8.28 -5.05 6.64
CA LYS A 216 -9.47 -4.35 7.11
C LYS A 216 -10.23 -5.22 8.11
N LYS A 217 -10.34 -4.76 9.35
CA LYS A 217 -11.23 -5.35 10.37
C LYS A 217 -12.44 -4.47 10.58
N GLN A 218 -13.60 -5.07 10.85
CA GLN A 218 -14.82 -4.34 11.16
C GLN A 218 -15.57 -4.97 12.34
N TRP A 219 -16.26 -4.13 13.10
CA TRP A 219 -17.15 -4.54 14.18
C TRP A 219 -18.17 -3.44 14.51
N TRP A 220 -19.28 -3.82 15.13
CA TRP A 220 -20.20 -2.86 15.73
C TRP A 220 -19.74 -2.54 17.15
N LYS A 221 -19.62 -1.25 17.48
CA LYS A 221 -19.31 -0.78 18.83
C LYS A 221 -20.47 0.04 19.36
N LYS A 222 -21.00 -0.32 20.54
CA LYS A 222 -22.09 0.43 21.16
C LYS A 222 -21.59 1.82 21.56
N GLN A 223 -22.36 2.85 21.21
CA GLN A 223 -22.14 4.23 21.63
C GLN A 223 -23.04 4.58 22.81
N GLU A 224 -24.29 4.12 22.80
CA GLU A 224 -25.29 4.47 23.82
C GLU A 224 -26.30 3.33 24.02
N SER A 225 -26.87 3.21 25.23
CA SER A 225 -27.89 2.24 25.63
C SER A 225 -28.84 2.84 26.67
N TYR A 226 -30.11 3.06 26.33
CA TYR A 226 -31.09 3.67 27.23
C TYR A 226 -32.48 3.03 27.11
N VAL A 227 -33.28 3.05 28.17
CA VAL A 227 -34.67 2.56 28.15
C VAL A 227 -35.61 3.70 28.53
N LEU A 228 -36.27 4.26 27.51
CA LEU A 228 -37.13 5.43 27.62
C LEU A 228 -38.50 5.06 28.21
N ALA A 229 -39.00 5.87 29.12
CA ALA A 229 -40.40 5.90 29.52
C ALA A 229 -41.29 6.47 28.37
N PRO A 230 -42.61 6.29 28.42
CA PRO A 230 -43.54 6.88 27.44
C PRO A 230 -43.37 8.41 27.35
N SER A 231 -43.30 8.95 26.13
CA SER A 231 -43.05 10.38 25.85
C SER A 231 -41.73 10.95 26.39
N GLU A 232 -40.82 10.14 26.92
CA GLU A 232 -39.52 10.62 27.40
C GLU A 232 -38.64 11.11 26.24
N LYS A 233 -37.87 12.17 26.52
CA LYS A 233 -36.79 12.65 25.66
C LYS A 233 -35.44 12.30 26.29
N TYR A 234 -34.54 11.71 25.50
CA TYR A 234 -33.17 11.43 25.91
C TYR A 234 -32.19 12.04 24.92
N ILE A 235 -31.11 12.62 25.44
CA ILE A 235 -30.13 13.40 24.68
C ILE A 235 -28.73 12.90 25.06
N PHE A 236 -27.92 12.61 24.05
CA PHE A 236 -26.57 12.09 24.21
C PHE A 236 -25.66 12.56 23.08
N GLU A 237 -24.35 12.40 23.25
CA GLU A 237 -23.34 12.77 22.27
C GLU A 237 -22.52 11.55 21.87
N THR A 238 -22.16 11.45 20.58
CA THR A 238 -21.31 10.38 20.04
C THR A 238 -20.08 10.97 19.38
N LYS A 239 -18.92 10.34 19.56
CA LYS A 239 -17.68 10.73 18.88
C LYS A 239 -17.45 9.86 17.64
N THR A 240 -17.39 10.48 16.48
CA THR A 240 -17.30 9.84 15.15
C THR A 240 -15.99 10.22 14.44
N GLY A 241 -15.70 9.59 13.30
CA GLY A 241 -14.56 9.97 12.46
C GLY A 241 -13.22 9.36 12.90
N ILE A 242 -12.12 10.12 12.79
CA ILE A 242 -10.74 9.64 12.99
C ILE A 242 -9.78 10.71 13.55
N LYS A 243 -8.84 10.29 14.40
CA LYS A 243 -7.79 11.16 14.96
C LYS A 243 -6.77 11.59 13.91
N GLN A 244 -6.28 12.82 14.03
CA GLN A 244 -5.20 13.32 13.18
C GLN A 244 -3.92 12.47 13.25
N ILE A 245 -3.53 12.02 14.46
CA ILE A 245 -2.31 11.20 14.64
C ILE A 245 -2.38 9.87 13.85
N ASP A 246 -3.60 9.34 13.67
CA ASP A 246 -3.87 8.09 12.97
C ASP A 246 -3.83 8.29 11.45
N GLN A 247 -4.39 9.40 10.95
CA GLN A 247 -4.24 9.88 9.56
C GLN A 247 -2.76 10.07 9.19
N GLU A 248 -1.99 10.70 10.09
CA GLU A 248 -0.54 10.89 9.93
C GLU A 248 0.22 9.57 9.89
N THR A 249 -0.19 8.58 10.69
CA THR A 249 0.49 7.29 10.77
C THR A 249 0.21 6.41 9.55
N ALA A 250 -1.03 6.39 9.06
CA ALA A 250 -1.34 5.78 7.77
C ALA A 250 -0.57 6.47 6.63
N THR A 251 -0.55 7.81 6.61
CA THR A 251 0.25 8.60 5.66
C THR A 251 1.73 8.20 5.70
N LYS A 252 2.34 8.05 6.87
CA LYS A 252 3.78 7.73 6.98
C LYS A 252 4.09 6.28 6.62
N THR A 253 3.21 5.33 6.94
CA THR A 253 3.45 3.89 6.73
C THR A 253 3.12 3.44 5.31
N VAL A 254 2.01 3.93 4.75
CA VAL A 254 1.41 3.44 3.49
C VAL A 254 1.02 4.56 2.50
N SER A 255 1.32 5.82 2.82
CA SER A 255 1.12 7.00 1.93
C SER A 255 -0.33 7.32 1.52
N TRP A 256 -1.32 6.79 2.23
CA TRP A 256 -2.72 7.17 2.07
C TRP A 256 -3.37 7.66 3.37
N SER A 257 -4.50 8.33 3.23
CA SER A 257 -5.33 8.89 4.31
C SER A 257 -6.82 8.76 3.99
N ILE A 258 -7.70 9.06 4.94
CA ILE A 258 -9.15 9.07 4.74
C ILE A 258 -9.62 10.50 4.45
N GLY A 259 -10.29 10.70 3.31
CA GLY A 259 -10.97 11.94 2.97
C GLY A 259 -12.21 12.17 3.84
N ALA A 260 -12.70 13.41 3.94
CA ALA A 260 -13.92 13.73 4.68
C ALA A 260 -15.19 13.05 4.11
N ASP A 261 -15.14 12.58 2.86
CA ASP A 261 -16.13 11.69 2.23
C ASP A 261 -15.95 10.19 2.58
N MET A 262 -15.02 9.88 3.49
CA MET A 262 -14.64 8.55 3.99
C MET A 262 -13.90 7.66 2.96
N GLY A 263 -13.60 8.19 1.76
CA GLY A 263 -12.80 7.49 0.76
C GLY A 263 -11.29 7.51 1.05
N PHE A 264 -10.53 6.66 0.34
CA PHE A 264 -9.08 6.67 0.38
C PHE A 264 -8.49 7.80 -0.48
N SER A 265 -7.63 8.63 0.10
CA SER A 265 -6.83 9.63 -0.59
C SER A 265 -5.36 9.19 -0.63
N PHE A 266 -4.81 9.03 -1.84
CA PHE A 266 -3.47 8.46 -2.11
C PHE A 266 -2.47 9.54 -2.54
N LYS A 267 -1.20 9.36 -2.17
CA LYS A 267 -0.07 10.20 -2.59
C LYS A 267 1.25 9.43 -2.59
N GLY A 268 2.30 10.02 -3.16
CA GLY A 268 3.66 9.46 -3.17
C GLY A 268 3.68 7.99 -3.58
N PHE A 269 4.36 7.17 -2.78
CA PHE A 269 4.57 5.75 -3.05
C PHE A 269 3.31 4.86 -3.09
N SER A 270 2.12 5.42 -2.87
CA SER A 270 0.82 4.73 -3.01
C SER A 270 -0.02 5.22 -4.18
N LEU A 271 0.39 6.26 -4.90
CA LEU A 271 -0.44 6.95 -5.90
C LEU A 271 -0.96 5.99 -6.99
N GLY A 272 -0.08 5.10 -7.48
CA GLY A 272 -0.43 4.10 -8.49
C GLY A 272 -1.06 2.81 -7.94
N LEU A 273 -1.50 2.77 -6.69
CA LEU A 273 -2.12 1.60 -6.05
C LEU A 273 -3.62 1.80 -5.75
N SER A 274 -4.22 2.90 -6.23
CA SER A 274 -5.53 3.37 -5.79
C SER A 274 -6.66 2.38 -6.13
N THR A 275 -6.63 1.77 -7.32
CA THR A 275 -7.59 0.75 -7.77
C THR A 275 -7.44 -0.53 -6.96
N GLN A 276 -6.20 -0.96 -6.67
CA GLN A 276 -5.95 -2.13 -5.85
C GLN A 276 -6.52 -1.94 -4.44
N TYR A 277 -6.17 -0.84 -3.78
CA TYR A 277 -6.61 -0.57 -2.41
C TYR A 277 -8.13 -0.43 -2.30
N SER A 278 -8.76 0.40 -3.15
CA SER A 278 -10.21 0.60 -3.14
C SER A 278 -10.99 -0.70 -3.39
N THR A 279 -10.60 -1.47 -4.41
CA THR A 279 -11.25 -2.75 -4.76
C THR A 279 -11.03 -3.81 -3.67
N GLN A 280 -9.76 -4.07 -3.29
CA GLN A 280 -9.43 -5.20 -2.41
C GLN A 280 -9.82 -4.93 -0.95
N LEU A 281 -9.81 -3.68 -0.49
CA LEU A 281 -10.29 -3.29 0.84
C LEU A 281 -11.76 -2.85 0.85
N GLN A 282 -12.46 -2.89 -0.29
CA GLN A 282 -13.89 -2.54 -0.39
C GLN A 282 -14.19 -1.15 0.21
N ASN A 283 -13.51 -0.12 -0.29
CA ASN A 283 -13.76 1.28 0.08
C ASN A 283 -13.67 2.18 -1.16
N SER A 284 -14.31 3.35 -1.15
CA SER A 284 -14.20 4.33 -2.23
C SER A 284 -12.82 4.98 -2.30
N ILE A 285 -12.51 5.60 -3.44
CA ILE A 285 -11.46 6.60 -3.57
C ILE A 285 -12.07 7.95 -3.15
N SER A 286 -11.32 8.77 -2.41
CA SER A 286 -11.73 10.12 -2.00
C SER A 286 -11.81 11.06 -3.20
N HIS A 287 -12.88 11.85 -3.26
CA HIS A 287 -13.05 12.97 -4.19
C HIS A 287 -12.76 14.32 -3.53
N THR A 288 -12.43 14.34 -2.23
CA THR A 288 -11.99 15.53 -1.49
C THR A 288 -10.50 15.49 -1.12
N THR A 289 -9.90 16.67 -0.93
CA THR A 289 -8.57 16.85 -0.33
C THR A 289 -8.63 17.11 1.18
N GLU A 290 -9.82 17.40 1.72
CA GLU A 290 -10.02 17.51 3.17
C GLU A 290 -9.97 16.13 3.81
N GLN A 291 -9.18 15.96 4.86
CA GLN A 291 -9.11 14.72 5.62
C GLN A 291 -10.28 14.63 6.62
N LEU A 292 -10.81 13.42 6.81
CA LEU A 292 -11.73 13.11 7.90
C LEU A 292 -11.08 13.43 9.25
N LYS A 293 -11.86 14.03 10.15
CA LYS A 293 -11.45 14.47 11.50
C LYS A 293 -12.27 13.72 12.54
N GLU A 294 -11.96 13.92 13.82
CA GLU A 294 -12.87 13.53 14.90
C GLU A 294 -13.96 14.58 15.05
N GLU A 295 -15.21 14.14 15.17
CA GLU A 295 -16.37 15.02 15.37
C GLU A 295 -17.20 14.55 16.56
N VAL A 296 -17.87 15.49 17.23
CA VAL A 296 -18.83 15.20 18.30
C VAL A 296 -20.22 15.55 17.79
N ASN A 297 -21.06 14.53 17.69
CA ASN A 297 -22.41 14.62 17.14
C ASN A 297 -23.43 14.45 18.27
N ARG A 298 -24.29 15.45 18.47
CA ARG A 298 -25.36 15.44 19.47
C ARG A 298 -26.65 14.86 18.88
N HIS A 299 -27.25 13.91 19.58
CA HIS A 299 -28.49 13.24 19.18
C HIS A 299 -29.60 13.53 20.21
N GLU A 300 -30.83 13.63 19.71
CA GLU A 300 -32.04 13.60 20.53
C GLU A 300 -32.90 12.43 20.06
N ILE A 301 -33.34 11.61 20.99
CA ILE A 301 -34.33 10.55 20.77
C ILE A 301 -35.53 10.79 21.66
N ILE A 302 -36.70 10.49 21.14
CA ILE A 302 -37.98 10.65 21.84
C ILE A 302 -38.69 9.31 21.73
N ASN A 303 -39.33 8.85 22.81
CA ASN A 303 -40.22 7.70 22.74
C ASN A 303 -41.63 8.15 22.31
N PRO A 304 -42.10 7.82 21.09
CA PRO A 304 -43.43 8.22 20.63
C PRO A 304 -44.55 7.29 21.12
N PHE A 305 -44.21 6.20 21.83
CA PHE A 305 -45.14 5.15 22.21
C PHE A 305 -45.67 5.34 23.65
N SER A 306 -46.83 4.71 23.92
CA SER A 306 -47.42 4.62 25.27
C SER A 306 -46.68 3.64 26.20
N GLU A 307 -45.78 2.84 25.65
CA GLU A 307 -45.00 1.81 26.35
C GLU A 307 -43.53 2.23 26.50
N ARG A 308 -42.78 1.53 27.35
CA ARG A 308 -41.32 1.74 27.46
C ARG A 308 -40.62 1.28 26.17
N MET A 309 -39.59 2.02 25.75
CA MET A 309 -38.79 1.71 24.55
C MET A 309 -37.32 1.54 24.91
N ALA A 310 -36.77 0.34 24.70
CA ALA A 310 -35.33 0.12 24.74
C ALA A 310 -34.68 0.63 23.44
N TYR A 311 -33.55 1.33 23.57
CA TYR A 311 -32.78 1.87 22.46
C TYR A 311 -31.29 1.64 22.70
N SER A 312 -30.58 1.18 21.67
CA SER A 312 -29.12 1.18 21.63
C SER A 312 -28.66 1.80 20.31
N ARG A 313 -27.65 2.67 20.36
CA ARG A 313 -26.95 3.13 19.16
C ARG A 313 -25.62 2.39 19.04
N TYR A 314 -25.39 1.77 17.89
CA TYR A 314 -24.10 1.22 17.50
C TYR A 314 -23.47 2.06 16.39
N ILE A 315 -22.15 2.01 16.33
CA ILE A 315 -21.33 2.61 15.28
C ILE A 315 -20.55 1.51 14.57
N LEU A 316 -20.44 1.58 13.24
CA LEU A 316 -19.60 0.68 12.47
C LEU A 316 -18.15 1.13 12.63
N THR A 317 -17.38 0.37 13.40
CA THR A 317 -15.96 0.64 13.59
C THR A 317 -15.16 -0.13 12.55
N THR A 318 -14.34 0.58 11.77
CA THR A 318 -13.44 -0.01 10.76
C THR A 318 -11.99 0.29 11.14
N GLU A 319 -11.17 -0.75 11.27
CA GLU A 319 -9.73 -0.66 11.54
C GLU A 319 -8.95 -1.11 10.30
N TYR A 320 -7.93 -0.36 9.92
CA TYR A 320 -6.92 -0.83 8.96
C TYR A 320 -5.58 -1.06 9.66
N SER A 321 -5.04 -2.29 9.54
CA SER A 321 -3.72 -2.66 10.06
C SER A 321 -2.77 -3.09 8.93
N VAL A 322 -1.46 -2.93 9.13
CA VAL A 322 -0.42 -3.44 8.22
C VAL A 322 0.31 -4.56 8.93
N GLN A 323 0.41 -5.72 8.28
CA GLN A 323 1.00 -6.94 8.82
C GLN A 323 2.18 -7.41 7.97
N ARG A 324 3.26 -7.82 8.63
CA ARG A 324 4.33 -8.63 8.03
C ARG A 324 3.82 -10.04 7.71
N LYS A 325 4.57 -10.80 6.93
CA LYS A 325 4.25 -12.18 6.52
C LYS A 325 4.07 -13.15 7.69
N ASN A 326 4.72 -12.90 8.82
CA ASN A 326 4.56 -13.66 10.07
C ASN A 326 3.28 -13.29 10.88
N GLY A 327 2.44 -12.39 10.38
CA GLY A 327 1.24 -11.89 11.08
C GLY A 327 1.52 -10.76 12.08
N GLU A 328 2.77 -10.32 12.24
CA GLU A 328 3.11 -9.22 13.15
C GLU A 328 2.58 -7.88 12.62
N GLU A 329 1.71 -7.24 13.39
CA GLU A 329 1.21 -5.90 13.08
C GLU A 329 2.28 -4.83 13.36
N LEU A 330 2.64 -4.04 12.35
CA LEU A 330 3.60 -2.94 12.47
C LEU A 330 3.15 -1.96 13.56
N PHE A 331 1.83 -1.71 13.65
CA PHE A 331 1.20 -0.85 14.67
C PHE A 331 1.26 -1.41 16.10
N GLY A 332 1.52 -2.71 16.28
CA GLY A 332 1.83 -3.32 17.58
C GLY A 332 3.30 -3.08 17.96
N TYR A 333 4.22 -3.30 17.02
CA TYR A 333 5.65 -3.06 17.17
C TYR A 333 5.98 -1.61 17.59
N TYR A 334 5.36 -0.62 16.94
CA TYR A 334 5.50 0.81 17.30
C TYR A 334 5.16 1.08 18.78
N ARG A 335 4.07 0.46 19.30
CA ARG A 335 3.61 0.67 20.68
C ARG A 335 4.56 0.10 21.72
N GLN A 336 5.11 -1.09 21.47
CA GLN A 336 6.06 -1.72 22.38
C GLN A 336 7.41 -1.01 22.43
N LYS A 337 7.92 -0.50 21.29
CA LYS A 337 9.21 0.21 21.25
C LYS A 337 9.16 1.65 21.78
N HIS A 338 8.01 2.32 21.75
CA HIS A 338 7.90 3.73 22.09
C HIS A 338 6.74 4.09 23.04
N PRO A 339 6.55 3.41 24.20
CA PRO A 339 5.40 3.62 25.09
C PRO A 339 5.17 5.09 25.48
N LYS A 340 6.26 5.84 25.73
CA LYS A 340 6.23 7.29 26.05
C LYS A 340 5.72 8.21 24.91
N LEU A 341 5.42 7.69 23.72
CA LEU A 341 4.67 8.43 22.68
C LEU A 341 3.16 8.31 22.86
N PHE A 342 2.69 7.25 23.54
CA PHE A 342 1.28 6.94 23.77
C PHE A 342 0.80 7.46 25.13
N ASP A 343 1.70 7.61 26.10
CA ASP A 343 1.44 8.26 27.40
C ASP A 343 1.14 9.78 27.29
N LYS A 344 1.30 10.38 26.09
CA LYS A 344 1.12 11.82 25.82
C LYS A 344 -0.33 12.34 25.86
N GLN A 345 -1.25 11.65 26.53
CA GLN A 345 -2.55 12.21 26.92
C GLN A 345 -2.49 13.05 28.22
N LYS A 346 -1.30 13.29 28.81
CA LYS A 346 -1.14 13.97 30.12
C LYS A 346 0.03 14.97 30.24
N LEU A 347 0.31 15.80 29.23
CA LEU A 347 1.30 16.89 29.34
C LEU A 347 0.77 18.21 28.77
N TYR A 348 1.11 19.32 29.43
CA TYR A 348 0.30 20.56 29.41
C TYR A 348 1.04 21.84 28.94
N THR A 349 2.33 21.79 28.55
CA THR A 349 3.10 23.03 28.29
C THR A 349 3.91 23.04 26.98
N TYR A 350 4.07 24.24 26.43
CA TYR A 350 4.66 24.52 25.12
C TYR A 350 6.19 24.27 25.04
N GLU A 351 6.93 24.47 26.15
CA GLU A 351 8.38 24.27 26.18
C GLU A 351 8.79 22.80 25.95
N GLU A 352 7.98 21.82 26.37
CA GLU A 352 8.26 20.40 26.15
C GLU A 352 8.15 19.96 24.67
N LEU A 353 7.55 20.80 23.81
CA LEU A 353 7.45 20.54 22.36
C LEU A 353 8.70 20.97 21.59
N LYS A 354 9.45 21.96 22.11
CA LYS A 354 10.50 22.68 21.36
C LYS A 354 11.80 21.90 21.15
N HIS A 355 12.02 20.83 21.93
CA HIS A 355 13.28 20.08 21.97
C HIS A 355 13.24 18.69 21.29
N ARG A 356 12.19 18.34 20.54
CA ARG A 356 12.12 17.04 19.84
C ARG A 356 12.30 17.17 18.33
N ALA A 357 13.35 16.51 17.83
CA ALA A 357 13.56 16.29 16.41
C ALA A 357 12.36 15.58 15.78
N VAL A 358 12.07 15.93 14.52
CA VAL A 358 10.89 15.51 13.76
C VAL A 358 10.89 14.00 13.52
N ASN A 359 10.17 13.24 14.35
CA ASN A 359 9.83 11.82 14.12
C ASN A 359 8.71 11.38 15.08
N TYR A 360 7.46 11.34 14.60
CA TYR A 360 6.27 10.92 15.36
C TYR A 360 5.39 9.94 14.54
N CYS A 361 5.05 8.78 15.11
CA CYS A 361 4.11 7.77 14.58
C CYS A 361 3.29 7.16 15.74
N SER A 362 1.96 7.06 15.60
CA SER A 362 0.97 6.50 16.56
C SER A 362 -0.48 6.71 16.04
N SER A 363 -1.47 5.82 16.09
CA SER A 363 -1.51 4.38 15.77
C SER A 363 -2.97 3.93 15.56
N HIS A 364 -3.21 3.08 14.55
CA HIS A 364 -4.52 2.58 14.04
C HIS A 364 -5.35 3.60 13.23
N LEU A 365 -5.64 3.29 11.97
CA LEU A 365 -6.71 3.97 11.25
C LEU A 365 -8.07 3.41 11.72
N VAL A 366 -8.58 3.88 12.87
CA VAL A 366 -9.93 3.56 13.34
C VAL A 366 -10.90 4.63 12.84
N ILE A 367 -11.77 4.24 11.92
CA ILE A 367 -12.91 5.05 11.49
C ILE A 367 -14.12 4.60 12.30
N HIS A 368 -14.75 5.53 13.01
CA HIS A 368 -16.06 5.33 13.63
C HIS A 368 -17.15 5.92 12.72
N LEU A 369 -17.91 5.04 12.05
CA LEU A 369 -19.01 5.32 11.10
C LEU A 369 -20.39 5.20 11.76
#